data_AF-A0A8J7TZ78-F1
#
_entry.id   AF-A0A8J7TZ78-F1
#
_cell.length_a   1.000
_cell.length_b   1.000
_cell.length_c   1.000
_cell.angle_alpha   90.00
_cell.angle_beta   90.00
_cell.angle_gamma   90.00
#
_symmetry.space_group_name_H-M   'P 1'
#
loop_
_entity.id
_entity.type
_entity.pdbx_description
1 polymer ?
#
loop_
_entity_poly.entity_id
_entity_poly.type
_entity_poly.pdbx_seq_one_letter_code
_entity_poly.pdbx_strand_id
1 'polypeptide(L)'
;MDEFPEVKLLPADGREVSGDTKFGGRPQFVQSRNTPECCGRPMALLVQVDGLDFPEAGLPDSALAYLYVCRQCFQVSSDLQCM
;
A
#
# COMPACT_ATOMS: atom_id res chain seq x y z
N MET A 1 2.71 -31.53 -17.46
CA MET A 1 2.08 -30.31 -16.92
C MET A 1 3.08 -29.82 -15.90
N ASP A 2 4.07 -29.08 -16.38
CA ASP A 2 5.13 -28.57 -15.54
C ASP A 2 4.62 -27.28 -14.89
N GLU A 3 4.42 -27.32 -13.58
CA GLU A 3 4.18 -26.15 -12.75
C GLU A 3 5.41 -25.25 -12.84
N PHE A 4 5.27 -24.09 -13.49
CA PHE A 4 6.30 -23.05 -13.43
C PHE A 4 6.28 -22.48 -12.01
N PRO A 5 7.39 -22.51 -11.27
CA PRO A 5 7.44 -21.91 -9.94
C PRO A 5 7.21 -20.40 -10.06
N GLU A 6 6.38 -19.82 -9.18
CA GLU A 6 6.25 -18.37 -9.06
C GLU A 6 7.63 -17.75 -8.80
N VAL A 7 8.14 -17.04 -9.78
CA VAL A 7 9.40 -16.30 -9.65
C VAL A 7 9.11 -15.05 -8.84
N LYS A 8 9.38 -15.10 -7.53
CA LYS A 8 9.46 -13.89 -6.71
C LYS A 8 10.70 -13.09 -7.12
N LEU A 9 10.46 -11.92 -7.72
CA LEU A 9 11.51 -10.97 -8.03
C LEU A 9 12.01 -10.33 -6.73
N LEU A 10 13.15 -10.80 -6.23
CA LEU A 10 13.81 -10.24 -5.06
C LEU A 10 14.74 -9.09 -5.48
N PRO A 11 14.69 -7.92 -4.83
CA PRO A 11 15.65 -6.84 -5.06
C PRO A 11 17.09 -7.26 -4.74
N ALA A 12 18.07 -6.68 -5.43
CA ALA A 12 19.48 -7.05 -5.37
C ALA A 12 20.16 -6.82 -3.99
N ASP A 13 19.54 -6.05 -3.10
CA ASP A 13 19.99 -5.81 -1.72
C ASP A 13 19.41 -6.82 -0.71
N GLY A 14 18.58 -7.75 -1.18
CA GLY A 14 17.97 -8.80 -0.37
C GLY A 14 16.92 -8.30 0.62
N ARG A 15 16.46 -7.04 0.51
CA ARG A 15 15.41 -6.48 1.35
C ARG A 15 14.17 -6.20 0.50
N GLU A 16 13.28 -7.18 0.42
CA GLU A 16 11.87 -6.88 0.13
C GLU A 16 11.37 -5.94 1.23
N VAL A 17 11.24 -4.64 0.93
CA VAL A 17 10.38 -3.77 1.74
C VAL A 17 8.97 -3.94 1.19
N SER A 18 8.42 -5.15 1.32
CA SER A 18 7.00 -5.35 1.07
C SER A 18 6.21 -4.70 2.20
N GLY A 19 5.19 -3.94 1.81
CA GLY A 19 4.21 -3.38 2.74
C GLY A 19 3.10 -4.37 3.11
N ASP A 20 3.00 -5.46 2.35
CA ASP A 20 1.84 -6.34 2.18
C ASP A 20 0.57 -5.59 1.77
N THR A 21 -0.20 -6.15 0.84
CA THR A 21 -1.58 -5.74 0.64
C THR A 21 -2.44 -6.11 1.85
N LYS A 22 -3.22 -5.15 2.36
CA LYS A 22 -4.07 -5.35 3.54
C LYS A 22 -5.30 -4.46 3.57
N PHE A 23 -6.36 -4.98 4.18
CA PHE A 23 -7.59 -4.25 4.43
C PHE A 23 -7.64 -3.79 5.89
N GLY A 24 -7.69 -2.47 6.09
CA GLY A 24 -7.65 -1.86 7.41
C GLY A 24 -6.32 -2.04 8.15
N GLY A 25 -6.37 -1.92 9.47
CA GLY A 25 -5.18 -1.96 10.32
C GLY A 25 -4.39 -0.66 10.32
N ARG A 26 -3.07 -0.77 10.53
CA ARG A 26 -2.14 0.38 10.50
C ARG A 26 -1.39 0.41 9.17
N PRO A 27 -1.34 1.55 8.47
CA PRO A 27 -0.56 1.69 7.26
C PRO A 27 0.93 1.52 7.55
N GLN A 28 1.63 0.88 6.62
CA GLN A 28 3.08 0.90 6.52
C GLN A 28 3.47 2.02 5.58
N PHE A 29 4.47 2.83 5.93
CA PHE A 29 4.87 3.99 5.12
C PHE A 29 6.26 3.78 4.55
N VAL A 30 6.49 4.24 3.32
CA VAL A 30 7.79 4.16 2.63
C VAL A 30 8.59 5.44 2.85
N GLN A 31 7.96 6.61 2.69
CA GLN A 31 8.63 7.90 2.78
C GLN A 31 8.34 8.63 4.10
N SER A 32 7.09 9.05 4.29
CA SER A 32 6.68 9.83 5.45
C SER A 32 5.40 9.28 6.05
N ARG A 33 5.31 9.35 7.39
CA ARG A 33 4.08 9.02 8.11
C ARG A 33 3.04 10.12 7.85
N ASN A 34 2.28 9.96 6.78
CA ASN A 34 1.21 10.87 6.44
C ASN A 34 -0.13 10.13 6.47
N THR A 35 -0.87 10.27 7.57
CA THR A 35 -2.27 9.81 7.64
C THR A 35 -3.16 11.03 7.45
N PRO A 36 -4.03 11.07 6.44
CA PRO A 36 -4.90 12.22 6.22
C PRO A 36 -5.86 12.42 7.39
N GLU A 37 -6.20 13.68 7.66
CA GLU A 37 -7.17 14.05 8.69
C GLU A 37 -8.50 14.50 8.07
N CYS A 38 -9.61 14.10 8.69
CA CYS A 38 -10.95 14.52 8.31
C CYS A 38 -11.83 14.64 9.57
N CYS A 39 -12.69 15.66 9.62
CA CYS A 39 -13.52 15.96 10.80
C CYS A 39 -12.71 16.06 12.12
N GLY A 40 -11.48 16.60 12.03
CA GLY A 40 -10.58 16.80 13.16
C GLY A 40 -9.97 15.52 13.74
N ARG A 41 -9.96 14.41 12.99
CA ARG A 41 -9.36 13.14 13.41
C ARG A 41 -8.61 12.47 12.26
N PRO A 42 -7.57 11.66 12.54
CA PRO A 42 -6.97 10.80 11.52
C PRO A 42 -8.00 9.86 10.91
N MET A 43 -7.98 9.74 9.58
CA MET A 43 -8.85 8.82 8.85
C MET A 43 -8.43 7.37 9.08
N ALA A 44 -9.37 6.44 8.90
CA ALA A 44 -9.07 5.01 9.01
C ALA A 44 -8.55 4.48 7.68
N LEU A 45 -7.49 3.66 7.72
CA LEU A 45 -7.09 2.89 6.54
C LEU A 45 -8.24 1.95 6.15
N LEU A 46 -8.60 1.96 4.89
CA LEU A 46 -9.55 1.01 4.29
C LEU A 46 -8.78 -0.09 3.56
N VAL A 47 -7.83 0.28 2.71
CA VAL A 47 -6.93 -0.66 2.04
C VAL A 47 -5.56 -0.04 1.83
N GLN A 48 -4.52 -0.86 1.96
CA GLN A 48 -3.19 -0.61 1.44
C GLN A 48 -2.92 -1.66 0.37
N VAL A 49 -2.40 -1.23 -0.78
CA VAL A 49 -2.03 -2.10 -1.90
C VAL A 49 -0.52 -1.98 -2.11
N ASP A 50 0.17 -3.11 -2.05
CA ASP A 50 1.57 -3.20 -2.46
C ASP A 50 1.62 -3.42 -3.97
N GLY A 51 2.32 -2.55 -4.70
CA GLY A 51 2.48 -2.69 -6.15
C GLY A 51 3.17 -3.98 -6.56
N LEU A 52 3.97 -4.59 -5.67
CA LEU A 52 4.59 -5.89 -5.90
C LEU A 52 3.58 -7.05 -5.90
N ASP A 53 2.43 -6.89 -5.22
CA ASP A 53 1.36 -7.88 -5.21
C ASP A 53 0.50 -7.83 -6.49
N PHE A 54 0.54 -6.71 -7.23
CA PHE A 54 -0.30 -6.47 -8.42
C PHE A 54 0.48 -5.77 -9.56
N PRO A 55 1.37 -6.47 -10.28
CA PRO A 55 2.20 -5.88 -11.34
C PRO A 55 1.38 -5.24 -12.48
N GLU A 56 0.20 -5.76 -12.77
CA GLU A 56 -0.72 -5.25 -13.80
C GLU A 56 -1.32 -3.88 -13.45
N ALA A 57 -1.25 -3.46 -12.18
CA ALA A 57 -1.74 -2.15 -11.74
C ALA A 57 -0.87 -0.99 -12.25
N GLY A 58 0.33 -1.27 -12.77
CA GLY A 58 1.23 -0.26 -13.35
C GLY A 58 1.72 0.77 -12.32
N LEU A 59 1.82 0.37 -11.05
CA LEU A 59 2.35 1.23 -10.01
C LEU A 59 3.88 1.37 -10.15
N PRO A 60 4.46 2.52 -9.74
CA PRO A 60 5.92 2.71 -9.71
C PRO A 60 6.60 1.67 -8.81
N ASP A 61 7.91 1.50 -9.00
CA ASP A 61 8.70 0.51 -8.25
C ASP A 61 8.56 0.71 -6.73
N SER A 62 8.31 -0.40 -6.02
CA SER A 62 8.13 -0.44 -4.56
C SER A 62 7.07 0.55 -4.04
N ALA A 63 6.02 0.80 -4.83
CA ALA A 63 4.94 1.69 -4.43
C ALA A 63 3.93 1.02 -3.50
N LEU A 64 3.51 1.76 -2.47
CA LEU A 64 2.36 1.47 -1.65
C LEU A 64 1.27 2.51 -1.93
N ALA A 65 0.11 2.03 -2.39
CA ALA A 65 -1.08 2.85 -2.54
C ALA A 65 -1.99 2.69 -1.33
N TYR A 66 -2.60 3.77 -0.87
CA TYR A 66 -3.47 3.79 0.29
C TYR A 66 -4.83 4.35 -0.05
N LEU A 67 -5.87 3.79 0.57
CA LEU A 67 -7.21 4.34 0.59
C LEU A 67 -7.65 4.51 2.04
N TYR A 68 -8.05 5.72 2.40
CA TYR A 68 -8.51 6.10 3.72
C TYR A 68 -9.97 6.52 3.67
N VAL A 69 -10.71 6.24 4.75
CA VAL A 69 -12.11 6.65 4.91
C VAL A 69 -12.33 7.36 6.25
N CYS A 70 -13.05 8.47 6.21
CA CYS A 70 -13.53 9.16 7.40
C CYS A 70 -14.74 8.40 7.94
N ARG A 71 -14.68 7.94 9.20
CA ARG A 71 -15.79 7.20 9.83
C ARG A 71 -16.98 8.08 10.23
N GLN A 72 -16.88 9.40 10.07
CA GLN A 72 -17.94 10.34 10.44
C GLN A 72 -18.76 10.80 9.23
N CYS A 73 -18.09 11.26 8.17
CA CYS A 73 -18.74 11.78 6.97
C CYS A 73 -18.53 10.93 5.72
N PHE A 74 -17.84 9.79 5.84
CA PHE A 74 -17.53 8.86 4.73
C PHE A 74 -16.77 9.48 3.55
N GLN A 75 -16.15 10.65 3.72
CA GLN A 75 -15.13 11.15 2.80
C GLN A 75 -14.00 10.14 2.64
N VAL A 76 -13.49 10.04 1.42
CA VAL A 76 -12.40 9.15 1.05
C VAL A 76 -11.20 10.00 0.67
N SER A 77 -10.00 9.54 1.04
CA SER A 77 -8.73 10.13 0.63
C SER A 77 -7.82 9.00 0.19
N SER A 78 -6.99 9.26 -0.82
CA SER A 78 -6.00 8.31 -1.31
C SER A 78 -4.63 8.96 -1.31
N ASP A 79 -3.60 8.15 -1.11
CA ASP A 79 -2.21 8.58 -1.20
C ASP A 79 -1.39 7.49 -1.91
N LEU A 80 -0.28 7.89 -2.54
CA LEU A 80 0.66 6.98 -3.19
C LEU A 80 2.06 7.33 -2.72
N GLN A 81 2.77 6.35 -2.19
CA GLN A 81 4.18 6.51 -1.81
C GLN A 81 5.01 5.48 -2.56
N CYS A 82 6.09 5.93 -3.20
CA CYS A 82 7.09 5.09 -3.86
C CYS A 82 8.50 5.42 -3.35
N MET A 83 9.45 4.51 -3.54
CA MET A 83 10.87 4.77 -3.25
C MET A 83 11.55 5.48 -4.43
#